data_AF-A0A1G9G2B5-F1
#
_entry.id   AF-A0A1G9G2B5-F1
#
_cell.length_a   1.000
_cell.length_b   1.000
_cell.length_c   1.000
_cell.angle_alpha   90.00
_cell.angle_beta   90.00
_cell.angle_gamma   90.00
#
_symmetry.space_group_name_H-M   'P 1'
#
loop_
_entity.id
_entity.type
_entity.pdbx_description
1 polymer ?
#
loop_
_entity_poly.entity_id
_entity_poly.type
_entity_poly.pdbx_seq_one_letter_code
_entity_poly.pdbx_strand_id
1 'polypeptide(L)'
;MEHTPTQDDDLTATFFIKDPDSTGSEGCETFYETDRGSWVVQGKIRGPQVADQLVSLADDETYLEVSGRTMDAFVRKYVKENHGVDLT
;
A
#
# COMPACT_ATOMS: atom_id res chain seq x y z
N MET A 1 20.52 -19.93 12.09
CA MET A 1 20.04 -18.82 12.93
C MET A 1 18.55 -18.99 13.00
N GLU A 2 18.01 -19.28 14.18
CA GLU A 2 16.57 -19.45 14.39
C GLU A 2 15.91 -18.08 14.27
N HIS A 3 15.01 -17.92 13.30
CA HIS A 3 14.16 -16.74 13.19
C HIS A 3 13.19 -16.80 14.36
N THR A 4 13.41 -15.98 15.38
CA THR A 4 12.42 -15.79 16.43
C THR A 4 11.31 -14.93 15.82
N PRO A 5 10.05 -15.38 15.82
CA PRO A 5 8.98 -14.58 15.24
C PRO A 5 8.88 -13.28 16.03
N THR A 6 9.09 -12.16 15.35
CA THR A 6 8.82 -10.84 15.91
C THR A 6 7.30 -10.64 15.97
N GLN A 7 6.84 -9.74 16.84
CA GLN A 7 5.42 -9.40 17.06
C GLN A 7 4.61 -9.04 15.78
N ASP A 8 5.30 -8.88 14.64
CA ASP A 8 4.75 -8.64 13.31
C ASP A 8 4.44 -9.89 12.48
N ASP A 9 4.82 -11.10 12.93
CA ASP A 9 4.56 -12.34 12.20
C ASP A 9 3.09 -12.82 12.29
N ASP A 10 2.30 -12.21 13.17
CA ASP A 10 0.85 -12.46 13.32
C ASP A 10 -0.03 -11.46 12.53
N LEU A 11 0.55 -10.65 11.64
CA LEU A 11 -0.20 -9.67 10.85
C LEU A 11 -0.91 -10.35 9.66
N THR A 12 -2.25 -10.32 9.64
CA THR A 12 -3.01 -10.78 8.47
C THR A 12 -3.28 -9.63 7.51
N ALA A 13 -2.87 -9.76 6.25
CA ALA A 13 -3.16 -8.79 5.19
C ALA A 13 -4.20 -9.34 4.20
N THR A 14 -5.30 -8.61 4.01
CA THR A 14 -6.39 -8.94 3.08
C THR A 14 -6.33 -8.01 1.88
N PHE A 15 -6.39 -8.57 0.67
CA PHE A 15 -6.42 -7.79 -0.57
C PHE A 15 -7.58 -6.80 -0.56
N PHE A 16 -7.28 -5.54 -0.86
CA PHE A 16 -8.29 -4.49 -0.98
C PHE A 16 -8.44 -4.02 -2.43
N ILE A 17 -7.38 -3.49 -3.04
CA ILE A 17 -7.44 -2.98 -4.41
C ILE A 17 -6.05 -2.89 -5.06
N LYS A 18 -6.02 -2.91 -6.39
CA LYS A 18 -4.89 -2.58 -7.25
C LYS A 18 -5.37 -1.68 -8.40
N ASP A 19 -4.45 -1.17 -9.22
CA ASP A 19 -4.83 -0.43 -10.44
C ASP A 19 -5.86 -1.25 -11.25
N PRO A 20 -7.09 -0.74 -11.47
CA PRO A 20 -8.13 -1.46 -12.19
C PRO A 20 -7.76 -1.76 -13.64
N ASP A 21 -6.87 -0.96 -14.24
CA ASP A 21 -6.41 -1.13 -15.61
C ASP A 21 -5.16 -2.03 -15.70
N SER A 22 -4.66 -2.55 -14.57
CA SER A 22 -3.50 -3.44 -14.55
C SER A 22 -3.80 -4.78 -15.21
N THR A 23 -3.10 -5.07 -16.32
CA THR A 23 -3.19 -6.31 -17.11
C THR A 23 -2.47 -7.51 -16.50
N GLY A 24 -1.99 -7.41 -15.26
CA GLY A 24 -1.48 -8.53 -14.45
C GLY A 24 -0.06 -9.00 -14.75
N SER A 25 0.58 -8.51 -15.83
CA SER A 25 1.95 -8.87 -16.20
C SER A 25 3.02 -7.86 -15.76
N GLU A 26 2.62 -6.68 -15.28
CA GLU A 26 3.53 -5.66 -14.76
C GLU A 26 3.23 -5.43 -13.27
N GLY A 27 4.29 -5.34 -12.45
CA GLY A 27 4.14 -5.04 -11.03
C GLY A 27 3.43 -3.70 -10.86
N CYS A 28 2.25 -3.73 -10.25
CA CYS A 28 1.39 -2.58 -9.96
C CYS A 28 1.21 -2.43 -8.46
N GLU A 29 0.93 -1.20 -8.01
CA GLU A 29 0.71 -0.96 -6.61
C GLU A 29 -0.59 -1.62 -6.14
N THR A 30 -0.52 -2.29 -4.99
CA THR A 30 -1.63 -3.06 -4.43
C THR A 30 -1.74 -2.75 -2.94
N PHE A 31 -2.95 -2.40 -2.52
CA PHE A 31 -3.30 -2.13 -1.14
C PHE A 31 -3.90 -3.38 -0.50
N TYR A 32 -3.47 -3.63 0.73
CA TYR A 32 -4.00 -4.66 1.61
C TYR A 32 -4.43 -4.01 2.91
N GLU A 33 -5.63 -4.32 3.37
CA GLU A 33 -6.07 -3.96 4.72
C GLU A 33 -5.61 -5.04 5.69
N THR A 34 -5.12 -4.63 6.85
CA THR A 34 -4.69 -5.55 7.89
C THR A 34 -5.81 -5.78 8.91
N ASP A 35 -5.74 -6.89 9.63
CA ASP A 35 -6.59 -7.17 10.79
C ASP A 35 -6.42 -6.16 11.96
N ARG A 36 -5.41 -5.27 11.89
CA ARG A 36 -5.17 -4.18 12.84
C ARG A 36 -5.81 -2.84 12.40
N GLY A 37 -6.50 -2.81 11.26
CA GLY A 37 -7.04 -1.57 10.67
C GLY A 37 -5.97 -0.64 10.08
N SER A 38 -4.75 -1.15 9.85
CA SER A 38 -3.69 -0.47 9.11
C SER A 38 -3.57 -1.04 7.69
N TRP A 39 -2.70 -0.43 6.87
CA TRP A 39 -2.57 -0.79 5.46
C TRP A 39 -1.15 -1.23 5.14
N VAL A 40 -1.03 -2.29 4.34
CA VAL A 40 0.23 -2.68 3.68
C VAL A 40 0.10 -2.35 2.20
N VAL A 41 1.14 -1.74 1.63
CA VAL A 41 1.17 -1.37 0.21
C VAL A 41 2.33 -2.08 -0.45
N GLN A 42 2.01 -2.97 -1.39
CA GLN A 42 2.99 -3.53 -2.32
C GLN A 42 3.18 -2.54 -3.46
N GLY A 43 4.42 -2.24 -3.82
CA GLY A 43 4.72 -1.33 -4.92
C GLY A 43 6.18 -1.36 -5.32
N LYS A 44 6.52 -0.59 -6.35
CA LYS A 44 7.91 -0.43 -6.78
C LYS A 44 8.58 0.63 -5.91
N ILE A 45 9.72 0.29 -5.31
CA ILE A 45 10.61 1.25 -4.62
C ILE A 45 11.22 2.20 -5.66
N ARG A 46 11.57 3.43 -5.25
CA ARG A 46 12.25 4.41 -6.11
C ARG A 46 13.71 4.57 -5.69
N GLY A 47 14.53 5.18 -6.56
CA GLY A 47 15.96 5.36 -6.31
C GLY A 47 16.26 6.43 -5.25
N PRO A 48 17.51 6.52 -4.77
CA PRO A 48 17.91 7.38 -3.65
C PRO A 48 17.61 8.88 -3.86
N GLN A 49 17.60 9.35 -5.10
CA GLN A 49 17.21 10.73 -5.42
C GLN A 49 15.77 11.08 -4.98
N VAL A 50 14.88 10.09 -4.88
CA VAL A 50 13.54 10.28 -4.34
C VAL A 50 13.58 10.33 -2.81
N ALA A 51 14.39 9.50 -2.15
CA ALA A 51 14.57 9.55 -0.70
C ALA A 51 15.03 10.93 -0.21
N ASP A 52 15.96 11.56 -0.93
CA ASP A 52 16.47 12.91 -0.62
C ASP A 52 15.39 14.01 -0.64
N GLN A 53 14.22 13.73 -1.24
CA GLN A 53 13.08 14.65 -1.31
C GLN A 53 12.05 14.38 -0.20
N LEU A 54 12.17 13.30 0.55
CA LEU A 54 11.24 12.92 1.62
C LEU A 54 11.59 13.63 2.93
N VAL A 55 10.56 13.97 3.70
CA VAL A 55 10.73 14.69 4.96
C VAL A 55 10.95 13.68 6.09
N SER A 56 12.14 13.69 6.69
CA SER A 56 12.50 12.88 7.87
C SER A 56 12.36 11.37 7.70
N LEU A 57 12.68 10.82 6.52
CA LEU A 57 12.72 9.36 6.31
C LEU A 57 13.70 8.70 7.28
N ALA A 58 13.21 7.81 8.15
CA ALA A 58 14.02 7.09 9.12
C ALA A 58 14.72 5.85 8.52
N ASP A 59 15.73 5.33 9.22
CA ASP A 59 16.54 4.19 8.77
C ASP A 59 15.74 2.88 8.64
N ASP A 60 14.64 2.76 9.38
CA ASP A 60 13.72 1.61 9.36
C ASP A 60 12.50 1.83 8.47
N GLU A 61 12.42 2.97 7.77
CA GLU A 61 11.34 3.29 6.85
C GLU A 61 11.71 2.99 5.39
N THR A 62 10.68 2.77 4.57
CA THR A 62 10.81 2.60 3.13
C THR A 62 9.78 3.43 2.39
N TYR A 63 9.96 3.57 1.09
CA TYR A 63 9.09 4.36 0.23
C TYR A 63 8.81 3.66 -1.10
N LEU A 64 7.61 3.89 -1.60
CA LEU A 64 7.16 3.47 -2.92
C LEU A 64 6.34 4.59 -3.54
N GLU A 65 6.27 4.61 -4.86
CA GLU A 65 5.38 5.50 -5.59
C GLU A 65 4.07 4.77 -5.88
N VAL A 66 2.94 5.46 -5.69
CA VAL A 66 1.59 4.97 -6.04
C VAL A 66 1.04 5.80 -7.19
N SER A 67 0.52 5.13 -8.22
CA SER A 67 -0.11 5.84 -9.33
C SER A 67 -1.36 6.60 -8.89
N GLY A 68 -1.63 7.76 -9.51
CA GLY A 68 -2.83 8.55 -9.22
C GLY A 68 -4.13 7.78 -9.51
N ARG A 69 -4.14 6.87 -10.50
CA ARG A 69 -5.29 6.01 -10.81
C ARG A 69 -5.57 5.02 -9.69
N THR A 70 -4.52 4.37 -9.18
CA THR A 70 -4.66 3.45 -8.03
C THR A 70 -5.16 4.21 -6.80
N MET A 71 -4.66 5.43 -6.58
CA MET A 71 -5.10 6.25 -5.45
C MET A 71 -6.56 6.69 -5.57
N ASP A 72 -7.00 7.11 -6.76
CA ASP A 72 -8.42 7.44 -7.03
C ASP A 72 -9.32 6.21 -6.80
N ALA A 73 -8.93 5.05 -7.31
CA ALA A 73 -9.66 3.81 -7.11
C ALA A 73 -9.74 3.42 -5.62
N PHE A 74 -8.64 3.57 -4.87
CA PHE A 74 -8.61 3.35 -3.42
C PHE A 74 -9.59 4.27 -2.69
N VAL A 75 -9.54 5.58 -2.94
CA VAL A 75 -10.40 6.57 -2.27
C VAL A 75 -11.87 6.28 -2.55
N ARG A 76 -12.24 6.03 -3.81
CA ARG A 76 -13.63 5.72 -4.19
C ARG A 76 -14.14 4.47 -3.49
N LYS A 77 -13.36 3.38 -3.49
CA LYS A 77 -13.73 2.13 -2.81
C LYS A 77 -13.82 2.33 -1.30
N TYR A 78 -12.82 2.95 -0.69
CA TYR A 78 -12.77 3.18 0.76
C TYR A 78 -13.98 3.99 1.25
N VAL A 79 -14.28 5.10 0.59
CA VAL A 79 -15.40 5.97 0.98
C VAL A 79 -16.75 5.28 0.77
N LYS A 80 -16.89 4.51 -0.31
CA LYS A 80 -18.10 3.71 -0.55
C LYS A 80 -18.32 2.66 0.53
N GLU A 81 -17.29 1.89 0.88
CA GLU A 81 -17.40 0.78 1.84
C GLU A 81 -17.50 1.25 3.30
N ASN A 82 -16.79 2.31 3.68
CA ASN A 82 -16.72 2.77 5.07
C ASN A 82 -17.69 3.91 5.41
N HIS A 83 -18.17 4.65 4.40
CA HIS A 83 -19.04 5.80 4.61
C HIS A 83 -20.33 5.75 3.79
N GLY A 84 -20.51 4.76 2.91
CA GLY A 84 -21.71 4.62 2.09
C GLY A 84 -21.90 5.73 1.04
N VAL A 85 -20.86 6.51 0.75
CA VAL A 85 -20.90 7.60 -0.23
C VAL A 85 -20.25 7.13 -1.53
N ASP A 86 -20.95 7.27 -2.65
CA ASP A 86 -20.39 7.01 -3.97
C ASP A 86 -19.83 8.31 -4.57
N LEU A 87 -18.52 8.33 -4.83
CA LEU A 87 -17.81 9.52 -5.35
C LEU A 87 -17.83 9.59 -6.89
N THR A 88 -18.82 8.95 -7.54
CA THR A 88 -18.97 8.82 -9.01
C THR A 88 -18.38 9.99 -9.80
#